data_AF-D7G9N5-F1
#
_entry.id   AF-D7G9N5-F1
#
_cell.length_a   1.000
_cell.length_b   1.000
_cell.length_c   1.000
_cell.angle_alpha   90.00
_cell.angle_beta   90.00
_cell.angle_gamma   90.00
#
_symmetry.space_group_name_H-M   'P 1'
#
loop_
_entity.id
_entity.type
_entity.pdbx_description
1 polymer ?
#
loop_
_entity_poly.entity_id
_entity_poly.type
_entity_poly.pdbx_seq_one_letter_code
_entity_poly.pdbx_strand_id
1 'polypeptide(L)' 'MFNKRKFYINGLWDDPSTPHDLYVIDPSTEEACAVISLGSVKDADKAINAAKA' A
#
# COMPACT_ATOMS: atom_id res chain seq x y z
N MET A 1 -7.43 -10.67 9.98
CA MET A 1 -6.30 -9.78 9.65
C MET A 1 -5.88 -9.98 8.20
N PHE A 2 -6.21 -9.05 7.31
CA PHE A 2 -5.82 -9.11 5.90
C PHE A 2 -4.43 -8.51 5.65
N ASN A 3 -3.61 -9.17 4.81
CA ASN A 3 -2.35 -8.60 4.33
C ASN A 3 -2.59 -7.84 3.01
N LYS A 4 -2.50 -6.51 3.03
CA LYS A 4 -2.81 -5.61 1.92
C LYS A 4 -1.71 -4.55 1.70
N ARG A 5 -0.44 -4.94 1.92
CA ARG A 5 0.73 -4.04 1.83
C ARG A 5 1.15 -3.65 0.41
N LYS A 6 0.75 -4.41 -0.61
CA LYS A 6 1.17 -4.20 -2.00
C LYS A 6 0.45 -3.02 -2.65
N PHE A 7 1.15 -2.31 -3.54
CA PHE A 7 0.58 -1.28 -4.42
C PHE A 7 0.32 -1.86 -5.81
N TYR A 8 -0.74 -1.39 -6.48
CA TYR A 8 -1.00 -1.77 -7.86
C TYR A 8 -0.38 -0.73 -8.81
N ILE A 9 0.76 -1.07 -9.40
CA ILE A 9 1.52 -0.18 -10.28
C ILE A 9 1.90 -0.96 -11.54
N ASN A 10 1.69 -0.35 -12.71
CA ASN A 10 2.02 -0.95 -14.01
C ASN A 10 1.37 -2.33 -14.24
N GLY A 11 0.11 -2.48 -13.86
CA GLY A 11 -0.63 -3.74 -14.06
C GLY A 11 -0.34 -4.84 -13.04
N LEU A 12 0.53 -4.61 -12.07
CA LEU A 12 1.00 -5.61 -11.11
C LEU A 12 0.84 -5.15 -9.67
N TRP A 13 0.64 -6.10 -8.75
CA TRP A 13 0.73 -5.87 -7.32
C TRP A 13 2.18 -6.02 -6.86
N ASP A 14 2.87 -4.89 -6.61
CA ASP A 14 4.27 -4.84 -6.19
C ASP A 14 4.41 -4.42 -4.71
N ASP A 15 5.50 -4.81 -4.07
CA ASP A 15 5.80 -4.41 -2.69
C ASP A 15 6.20 -2.93 -2.59
N PRO A 16 5.93 -2.27 -1.45
CA PRO A 16 6.37 -0.90 -1.22
C PRO A 16 7.90 -0.84 -1.24
N SER A 17 8.45 0.29 -1.68
CA SER A 17 9.90 0.49 -1.75
C SER A 17 10.56 0.48 -0.38
N THR A 18 9.82 0.86 0.67
CA THR A 18 10.24 0.80 2.07
C THR A 18 9.06 0.28 2.91
N PRO A 19 9.22 -0.74 3.77
CA PRO A 19 8.16 -1.18 4.67
C PRO A 19 7.74 -0.05 5.63
N HIS A 20 6.45 0.26 5.66
CA HIS A 20 5.87 1.24 6.57
C HIS A 20 4.41 0.87 6.84
N ASP A 21 4.19 0.06 7.85
CA ASP A 21 2.88 -0.55 8.11
C ASP A 21 1.89 0.43 8.74
N LEU A 22 0.63 0.32 8.31
CA LEU A 22 -0.51 0.99 8.93
C LEU A 22 -1.66 -0.01 9.08
N TYR A 23 -2.19 -0.11 10.31
CA TYR A 23 -3.39 -0.90 10.58
C TYR A 23 -4.65 -0.16 10.13
N VAL A 24 -5.52 -0.87 9.41
CA VAL A 24 -6.87 -0.43 9.10
C VAL A 24 -7.77 -0.90 10.23
N ILE A 25 -8.46 0.04 10.88
CA ILE A 25 -9.32 -0.22 12.03
C ILE A 25 -10.77 -0.37 11.56
N ASP A 26 -11.44 -1.42 12.04
CA ASP A 26 -12.89 -1.56 11.89
C ASP A 26 -13.59 -0.61 12.88
N PRO A 27 -14.35 0.39 12.41
CA PRO A 27 -14.99 1.36 13.30
C PRO A 27 -16.11 0.77 14.17
N SER A 28 -16.58 -0.45 13.88
CA SER A 28 -17.64 -1.12 14.66
C SER A 28 -17.10 -1.87 15.88
N THR A 29 -15.83 -2.31 15.83
CA THR A 29 -15.20 -3.12 16.88
C THR A 29 -13.94 -2.48 17.47
N GLU A 30 -13.43 -1.42 16.86
CA GLU A 30 -12.15 -0.76 17.19
C GLU A 30 -10.91 -1.69 17.05
N GLU A 31 -11.06 -2.82 16.37
CA GLU A 31 -9.98 -3.79 16.12
C GLU A 31 -9.36 -3.63 14.73
N ALA A 32 -8.12 -4.10 14.57
CA ALA A 32 -7.42 -4.09 13.29
C ALA A 32 -7.94 -5.20 12.34
N CYS A 33 -8.51 -4.79 11.21
CA CYS A 33 -9.04 -5.73 10.22
C CYS A 33 -8.03 -6.03 9.09
N ALA A 34 -7.14 -5.10 8.76
CA ALA A 34 -6.10 -5.25 7.74
C ALA A 34 -4.82 -4.47 8.08
N VAL A 35 -3.75 -4.76 7.33
CA VAL A 35 -2.52 -3.97 7.32
C VAL A 35 -2.17 -3.58 5.89
N ILE A 36 -1.95 -2.28 5.68
CA ILE A 36 -1.50 -1.68 4.42
C ILE A 36 -0.12 -1.05 4.60
N SER A 37 0.48 -0.59 3.52
CA SER A 37 1.72 0.17 3.58
C SER A 37 1.49 1.64 3.23
N LEU A 38 2.12 2.54 3.99
CA LEU A 38 2.21 3.96 3.67
C LEU A 38 3.31 4.17 2.63
N GLY A 39 2.92 4.69 1.46
CA GLY A 39 3.84 4.87 0.34
C GLY A 39 4.92 5.93 0.59
N SER A 40 6.08 5.71 0.00
CA SER A 40 7.17 6.69 -0.05
C SER A 40 7.12 7.54 -1.34
N VAL A 41 7.94 8.60 -1.42
CA VAL A 41 8.12 9.37 -2.66
C VAL A 41 8.55 8.47 -3.82
N LYS A 42 9.40 7.46 -3.55
CA LYS A 42 9.85 6.51 -4.56
C LYS A 42 8.70 5.65 -5.13
N ASP A 43 7.72 5.31 -4.30
CA ASP A 43 6.53 4.58 -4.76
C ASP A 43 5.62 5.47 -5.60
N ALA A 44 5.48 6.74 -5.22
CA ALA A 44 4.79 7.74 -6.05
C ALA A 44 5.48 7.91 -7.41
N ASP A 45 6.81 8.05 -7.43
CA ASP A 45 7.59 8.18 -8.67
C ASP A 45 7.46 6.93 -9.57
N LYS A 46 7.49 5.72 -8.99
CA LYS A 46 7.22 4.47 -9.73
C LYS A 46 5.85 4.52 -10.41
N ALA A 47 4.81 4.92 -9.69
CA ALA A 47 3.45 5.03 -10.22
C ALA A 47 3.33 6.10 -11.31
N ILE A 48 3.93 7.28 -11.10
CA ILE A 48 3.95 8.39 -12.07
C ILE A 48 4.67 7.96 -13.36
N ASN A 49 5.82 7.29 -13.25
CA ASN A 49 6.58 6.87 -14.42
C ASN A 49 5.84 5.76 -15.20
N ALA A 50 5.19 4.82 -14.51
CA ALA A 50 4.36 3.81 -15.15
C ALA A 50 3.17 4.41 -15.92
N ALA A 51 2.56 5.48 -15.40
CA ALA A 51 1.43 6.15 -16.04
C ALA A 51 1.82 7.04 -17.24
N LYS A 52 3.09 7.45 -17.34
CA LYS A 52 3.61 8.28 -18.44
C LYS A 52 4.04 7.48 -19.67
N ALA A 53 4.31 6.19 -19.51
CA ALA A 53 4.79 5.30 -20.58
C ALA A 53 3.65 4.88 -21.51
#